data_AF-A0A2D9WJE2-F1
#
_entry.id   AF-A0A2D9WJE2-F1
#
_cell.length_a   1.000
_cell.length_b   1.000
_cell.length_c   1.000
_cell.angle_alpha   90.00
_cell.angle_beta   90.00
_cell.angle_gamma   90.00
#
_symmetry.space_group_name_H-M   'P 1'
#
loop_
_entity.id
_entity.type
_entity.pdbx_description
1 polymer ?
#
loop_
_entity_poly.entity_id
_entity_poly.type
_entity_poly.pdbx_seq_one_letter_code
_entity_poly.pdbx_strand_id
1 'polypeptide(L)'
;MGRLMSRPLVCVTLSGHTVDDMLKDAAVATAAGADLVEVRLDMLWAREQERDPVSNAKDDDSKGSKYIPPEIVSQPLDSVDLESTLDSLKQGIDLPVVLTCRPERQGGHYPGDESQRIEVLSSAISSGVSWVDLEIDIHAEVRNPLIEAAKGNTKVIASLHSDEGPPSASEIAQDVEDASDMGELVKLCYNSSGRADGLRLFEASWDLRESNYNYAIMGAGWGGDWTRIHAPLLGQAMVYATMEKGFHLSRQGRINASDLQSAWKLLEYE
;
A
#
# COMPACT_ATOMS: atom_id res chain seq x y z
N MET A 1 11.78 13.93 27.47
CA MET A 1 10.51 14.51 26.97
C MET A 1 10.05 13.56 25.89
N GLY A 2 9.11 12.67 26.19
CA GLY A 2 8.62 11.72 25.18
C GLY A 2 8.03 12.49 24.00
N ARG A 3 8.38 12.10 22.77
CA ARG A 3 7.74 12.63 21.57
C ARG A 3 6.23 12.46 21.76
N LEU A 4 5.47 13.54 21.67
CA LEU A 4 4.01 13.41 21.54
C LEU A 4 3.82 12.55 20.29
N MET A 5 3.39 11.29 20.44
CA MET A 5 3.22 10.42 19.28
C MET A 5 2.15 11.05 18.41
N SER A 6 2.56 11.63 17.28
CA SER A 6 1.60 12.07 16.27
C SER A 6 0.91 10.82 15.76
N ARG A 7 -0.42 10.78 15.86
CA ARG A 7 -1.25 9.71 15.31
C ARG A 7 -0.75 9.33 13.90
N PRO A 8 -0.60 8.03 13.58
CA PRO A 8 -0.20 7.58 12.24
C PRO A 8 -1.15 8.11 11.18
N LEU A 9 -0.60 8.50 10.02
CA LEU A 9 -1.41 8.89 8.87
C LEU A 9 -2.16 7.66 8.32
N VAL A 10 -3.47 7.78 8.11
CA VAL A 10 -4.29 6.75 7.46
C VAL A 10 -4.29 6.97 5.96
N CYS A 11 -3.58 6.11 5.25
CA CYS A 11 -3.53 6.05 3.79
C CYS A 11 -4.52 5.00 3.26
N VAL A 12 -5.47 5.40 2.42
CA VAL A 12 -6.41 4.47 1.80
C VAL A 12 -5.97 4.15 0.38
N THR A 13 -5.68 2.88 0.10
CA THR A 13 -5.41 2.42 -1.28
C THR A 13 -6.72 2.34 -2.06
N LEU A 14 -6.78 3.04 -3.19
CA LEU A 14 -7.93 3.02 -4.08
C LEU A 14 -7.97 1.70 -4.86
N SER A 15 -9.16 1.13 -5.02
CA SER A 15 -9.39 -0.17 -5.65
C SER A 15 -9.81 -0.07 -7.12
N GLY A 16 -10.20 1.12 -7.58
CA GLY A 16 -10.66 1.34 -8.94
C GLY A 16 -9.65 0.99 -10.04
N HIS A 17 -10.17 0.53 -11.17
CA HIS A 17 -9.42 0.22 -12.40
C HIS A 17 -9.58 1.29 -13.49
N THR A 18 -10.34 2.33 -13.20
CA THR A 18 -10.54 3.49 -14.07
C THR A 18 -10.40 4.77 -13.25
N VAL A 19 -10.11 5.90 -13.92
CA VAL A 19 -10.05 7.21 -13.26
C VAL A 19 -11.36 7.50 -12.51
N ASP A 20 -12.51 7.28 -13.15
CA ASP A 20 -13.82 7.52 -12.54
C ASP A 20 -14.02 6.70 -11.26
N ASP A 21 -13.57 5.44 -11.24
CA ASP A 21 -13.70 4.59 -10.06
C ASP A 21 -12.72 5.03 -8.95
N MET A 22 -11.49 5.40 -9.30
CA MET A 22 -10.54 5.96 -8.34
C MET A 22 -11.06 7.27 -7.73
N LEU A 23 -11.68 8.15 -8.52
CA LEU A 23 -12.29 9.38 -8.01
C LEU A 23 -13.44 9.10 -7.03
N LYS A 24 -14.29 8.11 -7.32
CA LYS A 24 -15.34 7.68 -6.39
C LYS A 24 -14.74 7.10 -5.10
N ASP A 25 -13.75 6.23 -5.21
CA ASP A 25 -13.06 5.63 -4.07
C ASP A 25 -12.41 6.71 -3.20
N ALA A 26 -11.78 7.72 -3.81
CA ALA A 26 -11.16 8.84 -3.11
C ALA A 26 -12.19 9.70 -2.36
N ALA A 27 -13.36 9.97 -2.96
CA ALA A 27 -14.46 10.66 -2.29
C ALA A 27 -14.97 9.88 -1.07
N VAL A 28 -15.09 8.56 -1.20
CA VAL A 28 -15.49 7.67 -0.09
C VAL A 28 -14.43 7.61 1.01
N ALA A 29 -13.14 7.55 0.65
CA ALA A 29 -12.02 7.59 1.58
C ALA A 29 -11.99 8.93 2.35
N THR A 30 -12.22 10.04 1.65
CA THR A 30 -12.32 11.39 2.24
C THR A 30 -13.45 11.44 3.27
N ALA A 31 -14.64 10.95 2.92
CA ALA A 31 -15.77 10.90 3.84
C ALA A 31 -15.53 9.99 5.05
N ALA A 32 -14.66 8.98 4.93
CA ALA A 32 -14.24 8.10 6.02
C ALA A 32 -13.12 8.68 6.89
N GLY A 33 -12.61 9.88 6.58
CA GLY A 33 -11.55 10.53 7.35
C GLY A 33 -10.16 9.96 7.09
N ALA A 34 -9.87 9.51 5.86
CA ALA A 34 -8.51 9.23 5.43
C ALA A 34 -7.66 10.51 5.43
N ASP A 35 -6.39 10.39 5.80
CA ASP A 35 -5.44 11.51 5.77
C ASP A 35 -4.82 11.69 4.38
N LEU A 36 -4.73 10.59 3.61
CA LEU A 36 -4.24 10.56 2.24
C LEU A 36 -4.80 9.32 1.50
N VAL A 37 -4.65 9.31 0.18
CA VAL A 37 -5.00 8.16 -0.67
C VAL A 37 -3.81 7.67 -1.48
N GLU A 38 -3.71 6.36 -1.68
CA GLU A 38 -2.77 5.76 -2.63
C GLU A 38 -3.48 5.43 -3.94
N VAL A 39 -3.05 6.10 -5.01
CA VAL A 39 -3.43 5.78 -6.39
C VAL A 39 -2.41 4.80 -6.94
N ARG A 40 -2.87 3.57 -7.22
CA ARG A 40 -2.09 2.54 -7.91
C ARG A 40 -2.21 2.72 -9.42
N LEU A 41 -1.30 3.49 -10.01
CA LEU A 41 -1.27 3.73 -11.46
C LEU A 41 -1.20 2.42 -12.24
N ASP A 42 -0.45 1.43 -11.76
CA ASP A 42 -0.35 0.11 -12.39
C ASP A 42 -1.70 -0.61 -12.52
N MET A 43 -2.68 -0.28 -11.68
CA MET A 43 -4.03 -0.87 -11.72
C MET A 43 -4.93 -0.27 -12.79
N LEU A 44 -4.58 0.89 -13.38
CA LEU A 44 -5.28 1.45 -14.54
C LEU A 44 -5.08 0.61 -15.81
N TRP A 45 -3.94 -0.08 -15.89
CA TRP A 45 -3.68 -1.10 -16.91
C TRP A 45 -4.17 -2.48 -16.51
N ALA A 46 -5.03 -2.58 -15.50
CA ALA A 46 -5.60 -3.83 -15.05
C ALA A 46 -7.13 -3.77 -15.10
N ARG A 47 -7.79 -4.91 -15.24
CA ARG A 47 -9.24 -5.03 -15.09
C ARG A 47 -9.60 -6.33 -14.41
N GLU A 48 -10.73 -6.32 -13.70
CA GLU A 48 -11.30 -7.54 -13.16
C GLU A 48 -11.99 -8.36 -14.25
N GLN A 49 -11.74 -9.67 -14.24
CA GLN A 49 -12.42 -10.67 -15.03
C GLN A 49 -13.03 -11.69 -14.08
N GLU A 50 -14.35 -11.86 -14.14
CA GLU A 50 -15.03 -12.87 -13.35
C GLU A 50 -14.52 -14.27 -13.71
N ARG A 51 -14.29 -15.09 -12.68
CA ARG A 51 -13.96 -16.51 -12.85
C ARG A 51 -15.22 -17.34 -12.84
N ASP A 52 -15.39 -18.17 -13.86
CA ASP A 52 -16.41 -19.22 -13.83
C ASP A 52 -16.12 -20.19 -12.67
N PRO A 53 -17.13 -20.58 -11.87
CA PRO A 53 -16.93 -21.58 -10.84
C PRO A 53 -16.48 -22.88 -11.49
N VAL A 54 -15.25 -23.32 -11.19
CA VAL A 54 -14.71 -24.57 -11.72
C VAL A 54 -15.57 -25.72 -11.21
N SER A 55 -16.40 -26.30 -12.08
CA SER A 55 -17.20 -27.48 -11.78
C SER A 55 -16.32 -28.73 -11.78
N ASN A 56 -15.50 -28.95 -10.75
CA ASN A 56 -14.78 -30.21 -10.60
C ASN A 56 -14.79 -30.73 -9.15
N ALA A 57 -15.52 -31.84 -9.01
CA ALA A 57 -15.49 -32.89 -7.98
C ALA A 57 -16.30 -32.70 -6.67
N LYS A 58 -17.39 -33.49 -6.63
CA LYS A 58 -17.82 -34.45 -5.60
C LYS A 58 -17.76 -34.02 -4.13
N ASP A 59 -18.94 -33.99 -3.53
CA ASP A 59 -19.25 -34.24 -2.12
C ASP A 59 -18.34 -33.56 -1.08
N ASP A 60 -18.67 -32.31 -0.74
CA ASP A 60 -18.52 -31.86 0.65
C ASP A 60 -19.68 -30.94 1.03
N ASP A 61 -20.46 -31.37 2.01
CA ASP A 61 -21.75 -30.82 2.43
C ASP A 61 -21.55 -29.60 3.37
N SER A 62 -20.65 -28.68 2.99
CA SER A 62 -20.44 -27.43 3.71
C SER A 62 -21.10 -26.28 2.96
N LYS A 63 -22.36 -25.99 3.35
CA LYS A 63 -23.14 -24.82 2.88
C LYS A 63 -22.45 -23.51 3.27
N GLY A 64 -21.60 -23.01 2.39
CA GLY A 64 -21.16 -21.63 2.33
C GLY A 64 -20.63 -21.35 0.93
N SER A 65 -21.20 -20.36 0.22
CA SER A 65 -20.65 -19.94 -1.07
C SER A 65 -19.20 -19.48 -0.85
N LYS A 66 -18.23 -20.29 -1.30
CA LYS A 66 -16.81 -19.94 -1.23
C LYS A 66 -16.62 -18.74 -2.16
N TYR A 67 -16.35 -17.56 -1.61
CA TYR A 67 -16.01 -16.38 -2.41
C TYR A 67 -14.80 -16.70 -3.28
N ILE A 68 -14.94 -16.54 -4.59
CA ILE A 68 -13.86 -16.67 -5.57
C ILE A 68 -13.52 -15.24 -5.98
N PRO A 69 -12.32 -14.71 -5.64
CA PRO A 69 -11.93 -13.39 -6.08
C PRO A 69 -11.81 -13.37 -7.62
N PRO A 70 -12.16 -12.23 -8.26
CA PRO A 70 -11.97 -12.07 -9.69
C PRO A 70 -10.49 -12.18 -10.07
N GLU A 71 -10.24 -12.55 -11.32
CA GLU A 71 -8.90 -12.52 -11.88
C GLU A 71 -8.58 -11.11 -12.36
N ILE A 72 -7.38 -10.62 -12.03
CA ILE A 72 -6.89 -9.36 -12.54
C ILE A 72 -6.11 -9.63 -13.82
N VAL A 73 -6.56 -9.05 -14.94
CA VAL A 73 -5.93 -9.20 -16.24
C VAL A 73 -5.37 -7.87 -16.75
N SER A 74 -4.17 -7.90 -17.32
CA SER A 74 -3.51 -6.72 -17.84
C SER A 74 -4.12 -6.23 -19.16
N GLN A 75 -4.03 -4.92 -19.37
CA GLN A 75 -4.48 -4.20 -20.56
C GLN A 75 -3.27 -3.70 -21.35
N PRO A 76 -3.41 -3.41 -22.67
CA PRO A 76 -2.33 -2.87 -23.49
C PRO A 76 -1.77 -1.54 -22.94
N LEU A 77 -0.49 -1.25 -23.18
CA LEU A 77 0.14 0.00 -22.71
C LEU A 77 -0.57 1.27 -23.17
N ASP A 78 -1.08 1.27 -24.41
CA ASP A 78 -1.81 2.39 -25.04
C ASP A 78 -3.26 2.52 -24.56
N SER A 79 -3.73 1.66 -23.65
CA SER A 79 -5.06 1.76 -23.06
C SER A 79 -5.21 2.92 -22.06
N VAL A 80 -4.09 3.48 -21.59
CA VAL A 80 -4.07 4.58 -20.62
C VAL A 80 -3.27 5.75 -21.20
N ASP A 81 -3.92 6.90 -21.31
CA ASP A 81 -3.26 8.18 -21.54
C ASP A 81 -2.82 8.76 -20.19
N LEU A 82 -1.54 8.60 -19.87
CA LEU A 82 -0.99 8.98 -18.56
C LEU A 82 -1.14 10.47 -18.25
N GLU A 83 -0.93 11.35 -19.23
CA GLU A 83 -1.00 12.80 -19.02
C GLU A 83 -2.42 13.22 -18.61
N SER A 84 -3.41 12.81 -19.40
CA SER A 84 -4.82 13.08 -19.11
C SER A 84 -5.29 12.44 -17.79
N THR A 85 -4.76 11.25 -17.47
CA THR A 85 -5.04 10.53 -16.22
C THR A 85 -4.53 11.30 -15.01
N LEU A 86 -3.27 11.72 -15.03
CA LEU A 86 -2.66 12.48 -13.93
C LEU A 86 -3.38 13.82 -13.72
N ASP A 87 -3.73 14.51 -14.80
CA ASP A 87 -4.51 15.75 -14.72
C ASP A 87 -5.89 15.54 -14.09
N SER A 88 -6.59 14.48 -14.49
CA SER A 88 -7.93 14.16 -13.96
C SER A 88 -7.87 13.81 -12.48
N LEU A 89 -6.91 12.97 -12.07
CA LEU A 89 -6.71 12.59 -10.67
C LEU A 89 -6.34 13.81 -9.80
N LYS A 90 -5.44 14.66 -10.30
CA LYS A 90 -5.01 15.89 -9.61
C LYS A 90 -6.15 16.89 -9.42
N GLN A 91 -7.08 16.97 -10.38
CA GLN A 91 -8.23 17.87 -10.28
C GLN A 91 -9.37 17.28 -9.44
N GLY A 92 -9.50 15.96 -9.38
CA GLY A 92 -10.64 15.29 -8.76
C GLY A 92 -10.41 14.76 -7.34
N ILE A 93 -9.16 14.72 -6.85
CA ILE A 93 -8.83 14.25 -5.50
C ILE A 93 -8.38 15.41 -4.62
N ASP A 94 -9.15 15.70 -3.57
CA ASP A 94 -8.85 16.79 -2.62
C ASP A 94 -7.79 16.41 -1.57
N LEU A 95 -7.66 15.11 -1.26
CA LEU A 95 -6.69 14.62 -0.28
C LEU A 95 -5.27 14.62 -0.85
N PRO A 96 -4.23 14.70 -0.01
CA PRO A 96 -2.87 14.35 -0.41
C PRO A 96 -2.83 12.96 -1.05
N VAL A 97 -2.04 12.82 -2.12
CA VAL A 97 -1.98 11.59 -2.92
C VAL A 97 -0.60 10.94 -2.82
N VAL A 98 -0.57 9.61 -2.71
CA VAL A 98 0.58 8.77 -3.03
C VAL A 98 0.36 8.20 -4.43
N LEU A 99 1.23 8.54 -5.38
CA LEU A 99 1.26 7.86 -6.67
C LEU A 99 2.24 6.70 -6.62
N THR A 100 1.74 5.51 -6.96
CA THR A 100 2.49 4.25 -6.96
C THR A 100 2.33 3.59 -8.32
N CYS A 101 3.43 3.19 -8.96
CA CYS A 101 3.42 2.30 -10.12
C CYS A 101 4.21 1.03 -9.78
N ARG A 102 3.54 0.08 -9.13
CA ARG A 102 4.16 -1.14 -8.60
C ARG A 102 4.60 -2.05 -9.77
N PRO A 103 5.82 -2.62 -9.76
CA PRO A 103 6.25 -3.58 -10.77
C PRO A 103 5.68 -4.98 -10.49
N GLU A 104 5.59 -5.82 -11.51
CA GLU A 104 5.08 -7.20 -11.40
C GLU A 104 5.85 -8.03 -10.36
N ARG A 105 7.19 -7.87 -10.28
CA ARG A 105 8.06 -8.54 -9.29
C ARG A 105 7.75 -8.22 -7.82
N GLN A 106 6.87 -7.25 -7.56
CA GLN A 106 6.40 -6.85 -6.23
C GLN A 106 4.86 -6.76 -6.18
N GLY A 107 4.16 -7.54 -7.03
CA GLY A 107 2.71 -7.66 -7.03
C GLY A 107 1.95 -6.52 -7.73
N GLY A 108 2.59 -5.82 -8.66
CA GLY A 108 1.96 -4.83 -9.52
C GLY A 108 1.44 -5.40 -10.85
N HIS A 109 0.72 -4.57 -11.60
CA HIS A 109 0.08 -4.96 -12.87
C HIS A 109 0.47 -4.08 -14.07
N TYR A 110 1.58 -3.34 -13.97
CA TYR A 110 2.05 -2.50 -15.07
C TYR A 110 2.56 -3.38 -16.24
N PRO A 111 2.02 -3.24 -17.47
CA PRO A 111 2.30 -4.15 -18.57
C PRO A 111 3.58 -3.83 -19.36
N GLY A 112 4.24 -2.71 -19.06
CA GLY A 112 5.47 -2.27 -19.75
C GLY A 112 6.74 -2.75 -19.06
N ASP A 113 7.87 -2.46 -19.70
CA ASP A 113 9.18 -2.75 -19.11
C ASP A 113 9.57 -1.74 -18.01
N GLU A 114 10.66 -2.03 -17.31
CA GLU A 114 11.14 -1.20 -16.20
C GLU A 114 11.49 0.23 -16.66
N SER A 115 12.04 0.41 -17.86
CA SER A 115 12.38 1.75 -18.34
C SER A 115 11.14 2.60 -18.56
N GLN A 116 10.08 2.01 -19.14
CA GLN A 116 8.79 2.67 -19.32
C GLN A 116 8.12 2.93 -17.96
N ARG A 117 8.22 2.02 -17.00
CA ARG A 117 7.69 2.21 -15.64
C ARG A 117 8.36 3.39 -14.93
N ILE A 118 9.66 3.56 -15.11
CA ILE A 118 10.42 4.69 -14.56
C ILE A 118 9.97 6.02 -15.19
N GLU A 119 9.59 6.04 -16.47
CA GLU A 119 8.97 7.22 -17.10
C GLU A 119 7.61 7.57 -16.48
N VAL A 120 6.79 6.57 -16.13
CA VAL A 120 5.54 6.77 -15.38
C VAL A 120 5.81 7.40 -14.02
N LEU A 121 6.81 6.89 -13.27
CA LEU A 121 7.20 7.44 -11.96
C LEU A 121 7.77 8.86 -12.08
N SER A 122 8.57 9.13 -13.12
CA SER A 122 9.08 10.48 -13.41
C SER A 122 7.95 11.47 -13.72
N SER A 123 6.93 11.03 -14.47
CA SER A 123 5.73 11.82 -14.76
C SER A 123 4.89 12.07 -13.50
N ALA A 124 4.76 11.06 -12.63
CA ALA A 124 4.10 11.19 -11.33
C ALA A 124 4.78 12.26 -10.45
N ILE A 125 6.11 12.26 -10.38
CA ILE A 125 6.89 13.29 -9.68
C ILE A 125 6.67 14.67 -10.31
N SER A 126 6.76 14.76 -11.65
CA SER A 126 6.61 16.01 -12.39
C SER A 126 5.21 16.63 -12.24
N SER A 127 4.19 15.82 -11.93
CA SER A 127 2.84 16.30 -11.63
C SER A 127 2.76 17.15 -10.35
N GLY A 128 3.78 17.09 -9.47
CA GLY A 128 3.80 17.75 -8.17
C GLY A 128 2.96 17.04 -7.11
N VAL A 129 2.83 15.71 -7.22
CA VAL A 129 2.10 14.87 -6.27
C VAL A 129 2.67 14.99 -4.85
N SER A 130 1.84 14.80 -3.81
CA SER A 130 2.28 14.88 -2.42
C SER A 130 3.33 13.81 -2.07
N TRP A 131 3.13 12.58 -2.55
CA TRP A 131 4.03 11.45 -2.33
C TRP A 131 4.19 10.59 -3.58
N VAL A 132 5.38 10.03 -3.76
CA VAL A 132 5.67 8.98 -4.74
C VAL A 132 6.22 7.74 -4.02
N ASP A 133 5.75 6.56 -4.40
CA ASP A 133 6.28 5.28 -3.92
C ASP A 133 7.36 4.78 -4.91
N LEU A 134 8.59 4.63 -4.42
CA LEU A 134 9.75 4.16 -5.19
C LEU A 134 10.35 2.94 -4.49
N GLU A 135 10.38 1.80 -5.19
CA GLU A 135 10.94 0.58 -4.62
C GLU A 135 12.43 0.75 -4.29
N ILE A 136 12.87 0.15 -3.18
CA ILE A 136 14.27 0.21 -2.71
C ILE A 136 15.23 -0.58 -3.60
N ASP A 137 14.71 -1.52 -4.38
CA ASP A 137 15.50 -2.35 -5.31
C ASP A 137 15.63 -1.75 -6.71
N ILE A 138 15.10 -0.54 -6.95
CA ILE A 138 15.45 0.25 -8.14
C ILE A 138 16.95 0.60 -8.05
N HIS A 139 17.70 0.26 -9.09
CA HIS A 139 19.13 0.55 -9.18
C HIS A 139 19.45 2.01 -8.88
N ALA A 140 20.47 2.26 -8.07
CA ALA A 140 20.83 3.60 -7.59
C ALA A 140 21.07 4.60 -8.74
N GLU A 141 21.60 4.14 -9.87
CA GLU A 141 21.84 4.95 -11.06
C GLU A 141 20.55 5.54 -11.66
N VAL A 142 19.42 4.86 -11.47
CA VAL A 142 18.09 5.27 -11.94
C VAL A 142 17.29 5.93 -10.81
N ARG A 143 17.39 5.40 -9.60
CA ARG A 143 16.67 5.88 -8.42
C ARG A 143 17.12 7.28 -8.00
N ASN A 144 18.42 7.55 -7.97
CA ASN A 144 18.96 8.83 -7.52
C ASN A 144 18.43 10.03 -8.34
N PRO A 145 18.40 9.98 -9.69
CA PRO A 145 17.72 11.01 -10.49
C PRO A 145 16.26 11.27 -10.11
N LEU A 146 15.48 10.22 -9.81
CA LEU A 146 14.08 10.38 -9.37
C LEU A 146 13.99 11.07 -8.00
N ILE A 147 14.87 10.69 -7.06
CA ILE A 147 14.96 11.35 -5.75
C ILE A 147 15.30 12.83 -5.91
N GLU A 148 16.30 13.16 -6.74
CA GLU A 148 16.65 14.56 -7.01
C GLU A 148 15.50 15.34 -7.65
N ALA A 149 14.74 14.72 -8.56
CA ALA A 149 13.57 15.34 -9.17
C ALA A 149 12.42 15.58 -8.18
N ALA A 150 12.25 14.71 -7.19
CA ALA A 150 11.21 14.81 -6.17
C ALA A 150 11.49 15.90 -5.12
N LYS A 151 12.77 16.20 -4.85
CA LYS A 151 13.19 17.12 -3.78
C LYS A 151 12.43 18.45 -3.80
N GLY A 152 11.85 18.78 -2.65
CA GLY A 152 11.18 20.06 -2.40
C GLY A 152 9.70 20.10 -2.79
N ASN A 153 9.24 19.21 -3.68
CA ASN A 153 7.86 19.22 -4.18
C ASN A 153 7.08 17.94 -3.82
N THR A 154 7.76 16.81 -3.74
CA THR A 154 7.16 15.48 -3.55
C THR A 154 7.96 14.70 -2.53
N LYS A 155 7.28 14.08 -1.57
CA LYS A 155 7.91 13.17 -0.60
C LYS A 155 8.03 11.76 -1.18
N VAL A 156 9.04 11.02 -0.77
CA VAL A 156 9.34 9.68 -1.28
C VAL A 156 9.08 8.63 -0.22
N ILE A 157 8.38 7.57 -0.62
CA ILE A 157 8.26 6.34 0.14
C ILE A 157 9.26 5.34 -0.44
N ALA A 158 10.23 4.93 0.36
CA ALA A 158 11.16 3.85 0.07
C ALA A 158 10.47 2.51 0.38
N SER A 159 10.04 1.77 -0.64
CA SER A 159 9.16 0.62 -0.45
C SER A 159 9.77 -0.73 -0.82
N LEU A 160 9.30 -1.79 -0.16
CA LEU A 160 9.55 -3.18 -0.51
C LEU A 160 8.27 -4.00 -0.27
N HIS A 161 7.84 -4.74 -1.28
CA HIS A 161 6.88 -5.83 -1.12
C HIS A 161 7.60 -7.14 -1.40
N SER A 162 7.65 -8.01 -0.39
CA SER A 162 8.27 -9.32 -0.49
C SER A 162 7.19 -10.40 -0.58
N ASP A 163 7.31 -11.28 -1.58
CA ASP A 163 6.49 -12.49 -1.68
C ASP A 163 6.89 -13.54 -0.64
N GLU A 164 8.07 -13.38 -0.01
CA GLU A 164 8.55 -14.22 1.07
C GLU A 164 7.93 -13.80 2.41
N GLY A 165 7.90 -14.77 3.34
CA GLY A 165 7.54 -14.52 4.73
C GLY A 165 8.46 -13.49 5.39
N PRO A 166 8.00 -12.78 6.45
CA PRO A 166 8.89 -11.88 7.16
C PRO A 166 10.11 -12.65 7.70
N PRO A 167 11.32 -12.05 7.71
CA PRO A 167 12.47 -12.62 8.38
C PRO A 167 12.32 -12.50 9.91
N SER A 168 13.40 -12.55 10.68
CA SER A 168 13.32 -12.26 12.12
C SER A 168 12.95 -10.80 12.39
N ALA A 169 12.37 -10.51 13.56
CA ALA A 169 12.02 -9.14 13.95
C ALA A 169 13.23 -8.18 13.89
N SER A 170 14.41 -8.66 14.31
CA SER A 170 15.67 -7.91 14.23
C SER A 170 16.13 -7.62 12.80
N GLU A 171 15.93 -8.56 11.88
CA GLU A 171 16.25 -8.35 10.46
C GLU A 171 15.29 -7.32 9.84
N ILE A 172 14.00 -7.38 10.15
CA ILE A 172 13.03 -6.37 9.69
C ILE A 172 13.37 -4.97 10.24
N ALA A 173 13.78 -4.89 11.51
CA ALA A 173 14.21 -3.63 12.11
C ALA A 173 15.47 -3.08 11.44
N GLN A 174 16.43 -3.96 11.11
CA GLN A 174 17.62 -3.59 10.35
C GLN A 174 17.28 -3.13 8.93
N ASP A 175 16.35 -3.80 8.25
CA ASP A 175 15.88 -3.41 6.91
C ASP A 175 15.30 -1.98 6.92
N VAL A 176 14.59 -1.59 7.99
CA VAL A 176 14.10 -0.21 8.16
C VAL A 176 15.24 0.78 8.36
N GLU A 177 16.22 0.44 9.20
CA GLU A 177 17.38 1.28 9.45
C GLU A 177 18.20 1.49 8.17
N ASP A 178 18.50 0.42 7.44
CA ASP A 178 19.30 0.44 6.22
C ASP A 178 18.61 1.24 5.09
N ALA A 179 17.28 1.19 5.03
CA ALA A 179 16.50 1.94 4.05
C ALA A 179 16.12 3.37 4.48
N SER A 180 16.45 3.77 5.72
CA SER A 180 15.95 5.03 6.31
C SER A 180 16.41 6.29 5.57
N ASP A 181 17.57 6.26 4.91
CA ASP A 181 18.10 7.36 4.10
C ASP A 181 17.60 7.34 2.65
N MET A 182 16.77 6.36 2.26
CA MET A 182 16.30 6.19 0.90
C MET A 182 15.02 6.98 0.58
N GLY A 183 14.36 7.58 1.58
CA GLY A 183 13.15 8.39 1.42
C GLY A 183 12.64 8.94 2.76
N GLU A 184 11.57 9.74 2.73
CA GLU A 184 10.97 10.30 3.94
C GLU A 184 10.20 9.27 4.79
N LEU A 185 9.83 8.13 4.20
CA LEU A 185 9.14 7.00 4.85
C LEU A 185 9.66 5.67 4.28
N VAL A 186 9.96 4.70 5.14
CA VAL A 186 10.22 3.32 4.73
C VAL A 186 8.94 2.48 4.82
N LYS A 187 8.58 1.76 3.77
CA LYS A 187 7.39 0.90 3.70
C LYS A 187 7.79 -0.54 3.40
N LEU A 188 7.65 -1.43 4.38
CA LEU A 188 7.96 -2.85 4.21
C LEU A 188 6.68 -3.67 4.31
N CYS A 189 6.42 -4.47 3.29
CA CYS A 189 5.27 -5.37 3.21
C CYS A 189 5.78 -6.79 2.95
N TYR A 190 5.53 -7.72 3.86
CA TYR A 190 5.90 -9.13 3.67
C TYR A 190 4.66 -9.99 3.50
N ASN A 191 4.75 -11.05 2.71
CA ASN A 191 3.71 -12.06 2.67
C ASN A 191 3.56 -12.72 4.05
N SER A 192 2.33 -12.89 4.52
CA SER A 192 2.04 -13.33 5.89
C SER A 192 1.09 -14.51 5.87
N SER A 193 1.55 -15.63 6.42
CA SER A 193 0.83 -16.92 6.37
C SER A 193 0.13 -17.26 7.67
N GLY A 194 0.33 -16.47 8.74
CA GLY A 194 -0.31 -16.72 10.02
C GLY A 194 0.18 -15.81 11.16
N ARG A 195 -0.33 -16.09 12.36
CA ARG A 195 -0.09 -15.27 13.55
C ARG A 195 1.38 -15.17 13.98
N ALA A 196 2.20 -16.18 13.69
CA ALA A 196 3.63 -16.11 13.97
C ALA A 196 4.32 -15.03 13.12
N ASP A 197 3.90 -14.88 11.86
CA ASP A 197 4.40 -13.83 10.96
C ASP A 197 3.91 -12.45 11.43
N GLY A 198 2.63 -12.35 11.79
CA GLY A 198 2.07 -11.14 12.40
C GLY A 198 2.80 -10.72 13.69
N LEU A 199 3.19 -11.68 14.53
CA LEU A 199 3.96 -11.41 15.75
C LEU A 199 5.37 -10.89 15.43
N ARG A 200 6.06 -11.45 14.43
CA ARG A 200 7.39 -10.97 14.02
C ARG A 200 7.36 -9.53 13.50
N LEU A 201 6.35 -9.21 12.68
CA LEU A 201 6.12 -7.84 12.19
C LEU A 201 5.79 -6.87 13.34
N PHE A 202 4.99 -7.32 14.31
CA PHE A 202 4.66 -6.55 15.50
C PHE A 202 5.89 -6.32 16.38
N GLU A 203 6.70 -7.34 16.64
CA GLU A 203 7.93 -7.25 17.43
C GLU A 203 8.94 -6.29 16.78
N ALA A 204 9.14 -6.37 15.47
CA ALA A 204 10.00 -5.43 14.75
C ALA A 204 9.52 -3.98 14.91
N SER A 205 8.21 -3.75 14.73
CA SER A 205 7.61 -2.42 14.90
C SER A 205 7.67 -1.95 16.35
N TRP A 206 7.57 -2.87 17.31
CA TRP A 206 7.69 -2.57 18.73
C TRP A 206 9.10 -2.12 19.09
N ASP A 207 10.13 -2.77 18.54
CA ASP A 207 11.53 -2.42 18.76
C ASP A 207 11.87 -1.05 18.14
N LEU A 208 11.26 -0.72 17.00
CA LEU A 208 11.46 0.55 16.29
C LEU A 208 10.65 1.74 16.85
N ARG A 209 9.65 1.52 17.71
CA ARG A 209 8.63 2.54 18.06
C ARG A 209 9.17 3.85 18.66
N GLU A 210 10.33 3.79 19.33
CA GLU A 210 11.00 4.95 19.94
C GLU A 210 12.17 5.47 19.09
N SER A 211 12.38 4.91 17.89
CA SER A 211 13.40 5.36 16.95
C SER A 211 13.01 6.67 16.27
N ASN A 212 13.95 7.26 15.54
CA ASN A 212 13.69 8.44 14.71
C ASN A 212 13.27 8.09 13.28
N TYR A 213 13.11 6.80 12.96
CA TYR A 213 12.75 6.34 11.63
C TYR A 213 11.25 6.51 11.41
N ASN A 214 10.87 7.02 10.25
CA ASN A 214 9.47 7.00 9.81
C ASN A 214 9.25 5.72 9.02
N TYR A 215 8.41 4.82 9.51
CA TYR A 215 8.15 3.54 8.84
C TYR A 215 6.67 3.16 8.81
N ALA A 216 6.36 2.24 7.90
CA ALA A 216 5.12 1.50 7.78
C ALA A 216 5.44 0.02 7.48
N ILE A 217 5.35 -0.83 8.49
CA ILE A 217 5.53 -2.28 8.39
C ILE A 217 4.16 -2.96 8.37
N MET A 218 3.97 -3.88 7.43
CA MET A 218 2.71 -4.62 7.31
C MET A 218 2.88 -6.00 6.71
N GLY A 219 1.87 -6.84 6.93
CA GLY A 219 1.78 -8.14 6.26
C GLY A 219 0.70 -8.14 5.18
N ALA A 220 0.95 -8.87 4.10
CA ALA A 220 -0.05 -9.27 3.11
C ALA A 220 -0.47 -10.71 3.43
N GLY A 221 -1.62 -10.89 4.08
CA GLY A 221 -2.15 -12.19 4.47
C GLY A 221 -2.46 -12.33 5.97
N TRP A 222 -2.61 -13.56 6.44
CA TRP A 222 -3.12 -13.85 7.78
C TRP A 222 -2.24 -13.28 8.89
N GLY A 223 -2.81 -12.41 9.74
CA GLY A 223 -2.09 -11.76 10.83
C GLY A 223 -1.30 -10.51 10.41
N GLY A 224 -1.31 -10.17 9.12
CA GLY A 224 -0.68 -8.95 8.60
C GLY A 224 -1.40 -7.64 8.96
N ASP A 225 -2.62 -7.74 9.49
CA ASP A 225 -3.44 -6.61 9.95
C ASP A 225 -3.06 -6.14 11.37
N TRP A 226 -2.29 -6.92 12.13
CA TRP A 226 -1.93 -6.61 13.52
C TRP A 226 -1.15 -5.31 13.65
N THR A 227 -0.14 -5.09 12.78
CA THR A 227 0.64 -3.85 12.78
C THR A 227 -0.19 -2.64 12.35
N ARG A 228 -1.27 -2.85 11.56
CA ARG A 228 -2.19 -1.79 11.16
C ARG A 228 -3.06 -1.37 12.35
N ILE A 229 -3.70 -2.34 13.01
CA ILE A 229 -4.58 -2.11 14.17
C ILE A 229 -3.81 -1.43 15.30
N HIS A 230 -2.57 -1.85 15.55
CA HIS A 230 -1.75 -1.32 16.64
C HIS A 230 -0.77 -0.23 16.20
N ALA A 231 -0.93 0.34 15.00
CA ALA A 231 0.01 1.31 14.44
C ALA A 231 0.35 2.49 15.39
N PRO A 232 -0.60 3.09 16.14
CA PRO A 232 -0.28 4.17 17.08
C PRO A 232 0.63 3.71 18.22
N LEU A 233 0.35 2.55 18.81
CA LEU A 233 1.18 1.94 19.85
C LEU A 233 2.59 1.60 19.34
N LEU A 234 2.64 1.16 18.08
CA LEU A 234 3.86 0.71 17.41
C LEU A 234 4.67 1.84 16.79
N GLY A 235 4.31 3.11 16.99
CA GLY A 235 5.07 4.25 16.47
C GLY A 235 5.15 4.33 14.93
N GLN A 236 4.24 3.68 14.20
CA GLN A 236 4.26 3.74 12.74
C GLN A 236 3.88 5.14 12.25
N ALA A 237 4.57 5.66 11.25
CA ALA A 237 4.29 7.00 10.71
C ALA A 237 3.06 7.01 9.78
N MET A 238 2.78 5.88 9.12
CA MET A 238 1.67 5.72 8.19
C MET A 238 1.11 4.29 8.25
N VAL A 239 -0.19 4.15 8.07
CA VAL A 239 -0.89 2.87 7.96
C VAL A 239 -1.70 2.83 6.67
N TYR A 240 -1.66 1.70 5.97
CA TYR A 240 -2.46 1.49 4.77
C TYR A 240 -3.76 0.76 5.12
N ALA A 241 -4.88 1.24 4.60
CA ALA A 241 -6.22 0.72 4.79
C ALA A 241 -6.96 0.63 3.43
N THR A 242 -8.16 0.05 3.45
CA THR A 242 -9.04 -0.05 2.27
C THR A 242 -10.44 0.48 2.60
N MET A 243 -11.24 0.78 1.58
CA MET A 243 -12.69 1.01 1.72
C MET A 243 -13.53 -0.24 1.49
N GLU A 244 -12.92 -1.33 1.06
CA GLU A 244 -13.57 -2.63 0.93
C GLU A 244 -14.16 -3.08 2.26
N LYS A 245 -15.17 -3.95 2.18
CA LYS A 245 -15.89 -4.49 3.34
C LYS A 245 -15.94 -6.01 3.25
N GLY A 246 -15.78 -6.66 4.39
CA GLY A 246 -16.03 -8.09 4.52
C GLY A 246 -14.99 -8.81 5.37
N PHE A 247 -15.38 -9.95 5.92
CA PHE A 247 -14.54 -10.77 6.80
C PHE A 247 -13.31 -11.36 6.11
N HIS A 248 -13.23 -11.31 4.77
CA HIS A 248 -12.07 -11.80 4.03
C HIS A 248 -10.85 -10.87 4.17
N LEU A 249 -11.04 -9.60 4.52
CA LEU A 249 -9.96 -8.61 4.64
C LEU A 249 -8.90 -9.02 5.67
N SER A 250 -9.33 -9.55 6.83
CA SER A 250 -8.40 -10.03 7.86
C SER A 250 -7.53 -11.21 7.40
N ARG A 251 -8.04 -12.02 6.45
CA ARG A 251 -7.26 -13.11 5.82
C ARG A 251 -6.24 -12.59 4.81
N GLN A 252 -6.41 -11.37 4.34
CA GLN A 252 -5.50 -10.66 3.44
C GLN A 252 -4.59 -9.68 4.21
N GLY A 253 -4.68 -9.62 5.54
CA GLY A 253 -3.92 -8.67 6.35
C GLY A 253 -4.34 -7.22 6.11
N ARG A 254 -5.55 -6.99 5.60
CA ARG A 254 -6.13 -5.68 5.30
C ARG A 254 -7.17 -5.32 6.33
N ILE A 255 -7.42 -4.02 6.49
CA ILE A 255 -8.45 -3.49 7.37
C ILE A 255 -9.17 -2.31 6.70
N ASN A 256 -10.48 -2.22 6.91
CA ASN A 256 -11.26 -1.09 6.44
C ASN A 256 -10.88 0.19 7.23
N ALA A 257 -10.81 1.34 6.58
CA ALA A 257 -10.40 2.60 7.21
C ALA A 257 -11.31 3.00 8.40
N SER A 258 -12.63 2.83 8.27
CA SER A 258 -13.59 3.15 9.33
C SER A 258 -13.49 2.17 10.51
N ASP A 259 -13.25 0.89 10.22
CA ASP A 259 -13.05 -0.14 11.25
C ASP A 259 -11.74 0.10 12.01
N LEU A 260 -10.68 0.49 11.30
CA LEU A 260 -9.39 0.84 11.89
C LEU A 260 -9.51 2.01 12.87
N GLN A 261 -10.19 3.08 12.47
CA GLN A 261 -10.43 4.23 13.34
C GLN A 261 -11.30 3.87 14.55
N SER A 262 -12.30 3.00 14.34
CA SER A 262 -13.14 2.49 15.43
C SER A 262 -12.32 1.66 16.41
N ALA A 263 -11.38 0.83 15.92
CA ALA A 263 -10.47 0.06 16.73
C ALA A 263 -9.53 0.96 17.55
N TRP A 264 -8.94 2.00 16.94
CA TRP A 264 -8.10 2.96 17.66
C TRP A 264 -8.86 3.68 18.77
N LYS A 265 -10.11 4.10 18.51
CA LYS A 265 -10.97 4.70 19.53
C LYS A 265 -11.25 3.73 20.68
N LEU A 266 -11.51 2.46 20.38
CA LEU A 266 -11.77 1.43 21.40
C LEU A 266 -10.53 1.11 22.23
N LEU A 267 -9.35 1.13 21.61
CA LEU A 267 -8.07 0.86 22.26
C LEU A 267 -7.47 2.10 22.96
N GLU A 268 -8.17 3.23 22.93
CA GLU A 268 -7.72 4.51 23.51
C GLU A 268 -6.37 4.97 22.93
N TYR A 269 -6.16 4.73 21.64
CA TYR A 269 -5.06 5.31 20.87
C TYR A 269 -5.48 6.73 20.44
N GLU A 270 -5.14 7.71 21.28
CA GLU A 270 -5.38 9.15 21.03
C GLU A 270 -4.43 9.74 19.97
#